data_AF-A0A349PKA2-F1
#
_entry.id   AF-A0A349PKA2-F1
#
_cell.length_a   1.000
_cell.length_b   1.000
_cell.length_c   1.000
_cell.angle_alpha   90.00
_cell.angle_beta   90.00
_cell.angle_gamma   90.00
#
_symmetry.space_group_name_H-M   'P 1'
#
loop_
_entity.id
_entity.type
_entity.pdbx_description
1 polymer ?
#
loop_
_entity_poly.entity_id
_entity_poly.type
_entity_poly.pdbx_seq_one_letter_code
_entity_poly.pdbx_strand_id
1 'polypeptide(L)'
;MTAYQWFVFFLIVQIIHFLGTWKIYEAAGRKRWEGAVPVYNAIVLMKIIGRPTWWTVLLFIPIINLIMFPVIWVETLRSFGKRSSLDTFLGIVTLGFYLYY
;
A
#
# COMPACT_ATOMS: atom_id res chain seq x y z
N MET A 1 -6.77 -18.60 -19.76
CA MET A 1 -6.70 -18.91 -18.32
C MET A 1 -8.09 -19.22 -17.80
N THR A 2 -8.26 -20.25 -16.98
CA THR A 2 -9.56 -20.63 -16.39
C THR A 2 -9.88 -19.76 -15.15
N ALA A 3 -11.14 -19.73 -14.71
CA ALA A 3 -11.56 -18.99 -13.51
C ALA A 3 -10.77 -19.42 -12.25
N TYR A 4 -10.43 -20.71 -12.15
CA TYR A 4 -9.58 -21.25 -11.08
C TYR A 4 -8.17 -20.63 -11.09
N GLN A 5 -7.54 -20.51 -12.26
CA GLN A 5 -6.21 -19.92 -12.38
C GLN A 5 -6.21 -18.43 -12.00
N TRP A 6 -7.24 -17.68 -12.40
CA TRP A 6 -7.42 -16.29 -11.98
C TRP A 6 -7.61 -16.14 -10.47
N PHE A 7 -8.38 -17.04 -9.86
CA PHE A 7 -8.57 -17.06 -8.41
C PHE A 7 -7.27 -17.33 -7.65
N VAL A 8 -6.49 -18.34 -8.08
CA VAL A 8 -5.19 -18.66 -7.51
C VAL A 8 -4.21 -17.48 -7.68
N PHE A 9 -4.17 -16.88 -8.87
CA PHE A 9 -3.34 -15.70 -9.13
C PHE A 9 -3.68 -14.54 -8.20
N PHE A 10 -4.97 -14.22 -8.04
CA PHE A 10 -5.44 -13.18 -7.13
C PHE A 10 -5.00 -13.44 -5.68
N LEU A 11 -5.09 -14.69 -5.19
CA LEU A 11 -4.65 -15.05 -3.85
C LEU A 11 -3.14 -14.86 -3.65
N ILE A 12 -2.32 -15.26 -4.63
CA ILE A 12 -0.86 -15.09 -4.56
C ILE A 12 -0.51 -13.60 -4.48
N VAL A 13 -1.12 -12.77 -5.33
CA VAL A 13 -0.93 -11.31 -5.30
C VAL A 13 -1.33 -10.75 -3.94
N GLN A 14 -2.44 -11.22 -3.36
CA GLN A 14 -2.87 -10.74 -2.05
C GLN A 14 -1.91 -11.12 -0.92
N ILE A 15 -1.33 -12.32 -0.96
CA ILE A 15 -0.34 -12.75 0.02
C ILE A 15 0.91 -11.87 -0.07
N ILE A 16 1.41 -11.60 -1.27
CA ILE A 16 2.58 -10.74 -1.48
C ILE A 16 2.30 -9.32 -0.96
N HIS A 17 1.14 -8.75 -1.30
CA HIS A 17 0.75 -7.42 -0.84
C HIS A 17 0.58 -7.36 0.69
N PHE A 18 0.01 -8.41 1.27
CA PHE A 18 -0.13 -8.53 2.72
C PHE A 18 1.22 -8.56 3.44
N LEU A 19 2.18 -9.32 2.92
CA LEU A 19 3.54 -9.42 3.47
C LEU A 19 4.30 -8.09 3.42
N GLY A 20 3.90 -7.13 2.58
CA GLY A 20 4.43 -5.77 2.62
C GLY A 20 3.73 -4.85 3.58
N THR A 21 2.42 -4.95 3.65
CA THR A 21 1.63 -4.02 4.44
C THR A 21 1.61 -4.38 5.93
N TRP A 22 1.69 -5.64 6.33
CA TRP A 22 1.59 -6.05 7.75
C TRP A 22 2.61 -5.38 8.69
N LYS A 23 3.86 -5.16 8.27
CA LYS A 23 4.90 -4.49 9.08
C LYS A 23 4.58 -3.02 9.31
N ILE A 24 4.09 -2.34 8.25
CA ILE A 24 3.67 -0.94 8.30
C ILE A 24 2.55 -0.78 9.33
N TYR A 25 1.62 -1.72 9.35
CA TYR A 25 0.46 -1.68 10.25
C TYR A 25 0.88 -1.91 11.70
N GLU A 26 1.73 -2.90 11.95
CA GLU A 26 2.27 -3.13 13.28
C GLU A 26 3.09 -1.93 13.79
N ALA A 27 3.92 -1.34 12.93
CA ALA A 27 4.67 -0.12 13.24
C ALA A 27 3.76 1.10 13.52
N ALA A 28 2.57 1.13 12.91
CA ALA A 28 1.55 2.14 13.17
C ALA A 28 0.62 1.82 14.35
N GLY A 29 0.90 0.77 15.14
CA GLY A 29 0.06 0.35 16.27
C GLY A 29 -1.31 -0.24 15.85
N ARG A 30 -1.42 -0.72 14.62
CA ARG A 30 -2.62 -1.32 14.02
C ARG A 30 -2.55 -2.84 14.02
N LYS A 31 -3.69 -3.51 13.85
CA LYS A 31 -3.72 -4.98 13.82
C LYS A 31 -3.25 -5.46 12.44
N ARG A 32 -2.38 -6.48 12.40
CA ARG A 32 -1.81 -7.00 11.13
C ARG A 32 -2.90 -7.41 10.12
N TRP A 33 -3.98 -8.06 10.57
CA TRP A 33 -5.07 -8.51 9.71
C TRP A 33 -5.76 -7.39 8.92
N GLU A 34 -5.67 -6.13 9.38
CA GLU A 34 -6.26 -5.00 8.68
C GLU A 34 -5.62 -4.79 7.29
N GLY A 35 -4.37 -5.24 7.12
CA GLY A 35 -3.68 -5.28 5.82
C GLY A 35 -4.13 -6.42 4.88
N ALA A 36 -4.81 -7.45 5.40
CA ALA A 36 -5.16 -8.66 4.63
C ALA A 36 -6.48 -8.50 3.84
N VAL A 37 -7.37 -7.62 4.30
CA VAL A 37 -8.69 -7.43 3.70
C VAL A 37 -8.57 -6.40 2.57
N PRO A 38 -8.87 -6.76 1.31
CA PRO A 38 -8.87 -5.82 0.19
C PRO A 38 -9.82 -4.65 0.46
N VAL A 39 -9.49 -3.46 -0.03
CA VAL A 39 -10.18 -2.18 0.28
C VAL A 39 -9.99 -1.69 1.72
N TYR A 40 -10.26 -2.54 2.73
CA TYR A 40 -10.10 -2.14 4.13
C TYR A 40 -8.66 -1.75 4.46
N ASN A 41 -7.68 -2.49 3.91
CA ASN A 41 -6.27 -2.08 3.93
C ASN A 41 -6.10 -0.64 3.41
N ALA A 42 -6.58 -0.33 2.21
CA ALA A 42 -6.42 1.02 1.67
C ALA A 42 -7.06 2.10 2.58
N ILE A 43 -8.22 1.83 3.19
CA ILE A 43 -8.87 2.77 4.13
C ILE A 43 -8.00 2.99 5.38
N VAL A 44 -7.48 1.91 5.96
CA VAL A 44 -6.63 1.98 7.16
C VAL A 44 -5.29 2.64 6.84
N LEU A 45 -4.70 2.35 5.69
CA LEU A 45 -3.48 3.00 5.22
C LEU A 45 -3.67 4.52 5.11
N MET A 46 -4.78 5.00 4.55
CA MET A 46 -5.09 6.44 4.52
C MET A 46 -5.13 7.05 5.92
N LYS A 47 -5.70 6.33 6.90
CA LYS A 47 -5.69 6.76 8.31
C LYS A 47 -4.29 6.79 8.90
N ILE A 48 -3.44 5.81 8.59
CA ILE A 48 -2.04 5.73 9.06
C ILE A 48 -1.26 6.95 8.55
N ILE A 49 -1.39 7.28 7.26
CA ILE A 49 -0.66 8.38 6.64
C ILE A 49 -1.28 9.77 6.88
N GLY A 50 -2.40 9.85 7.61
CA GLY A 50 -3.10 11.10 7.88
C GLY A 50 -3.72 11.75 6.63
N ARG A 51 -4.22 10.94 5.70
CA ARG A 51 -4.93 11.39 4.49
C ARG A 51 -6.42 11.05 4.57
N PRO A 52 -7.29 11.77 3.84
CA PRO A 52 -8.71 11.49 3.85
C PRO A 52 -9.02 10.07 3.39
N THR A 53 -9.90 9.35 4.09
CA THR A 53 -10.25 7.96 3.74
C THR A 53 -10.92 7.84 2.37
N TRP A 54 -11.54 8.91 1.85
CA TRP A 54 -12.12 8.92 0.51
C TRP A 54 -11.08 8.75 -0.61
N TRP A 55 -9.79 9.02 -0.34
CA TRP A 55 -8.70 8.75 -1.30
C TRP A 55 -8.62 7.27 -1.68
N THR A 56 -9.13 6.36 -0.85
CA THR A 56 -9.26 4.95 -1.22
C THR A 56 -10.08 4.75 -2.49
N VAL A 57 -11.10 5.57 -2.76
CA VAL A 57 -11.90 5.48 -3.99
C VAL A 57 -11.06 5.80 -5.22
N LEU A 58 -10.11 6.74 -5.12
CA LEU A 58 -9.23 7.14 -6.22
C LEU A 58 -8.32 5.99 -6.69
N LEU A 59 -8.02 5.03 -5.82
CA LEU A 59 -7.24 3.84 -6.17
C LEU A 59 -7.94 2.91 -7.15
N PHE A 60 -9.26 3.03 -7.28
CA PHE A 60 -10.07 2.23 -8.20
C PHE A 60 -10.39 2.96 -9.50
N ILE A 61 -10.05 4.25 -9.62
CA ILE A 61 -10.25 5.02 -10.85
C ILE A 61 -9.02 4.84 -11.75
N PRO A 62 -9.19 4.33 -12.99
CA PRO A 62 -8.08 4.19 -13.93
C PRO A 62 -7.36 5.53 -14.17
N ILE A 63 -6.06 5.47 -14.48
CA ILE A 63 -5.17 6.63 -14.68
C ILE A 63 -4.87 7.36 -13.37
N ILE A 64 -5.88 7.70 -12.57
CA ILE A 64 -5.71 8.35 -11.27
C ILE A 64 -4.96 7.42 -10.31
N ASN A 65 -5.30 6.13 -10.30
CA ASN A 65 -4.62 5.14 -9.47
C ASN A 65 -3.11 5.08 -9.73
N LEU A 66 -2.67 5.24 -10.98
CA LEU A 66 -1.25 5.23 -11.37
C LEU A 66 -0.46 6.37 -10.72
N ILE A 67 -1.10 7.53 -10.52
CA ILE A 67 -0.50 8.68 -9.84
C ILE A 67 -0.61 8.52 -8.32
N MET A 68 -1.72 7.97 -7.84
CA MET A 68 -1.97 7.78 -6.41
C MET A 68 -1.00 6.80 -5.76
N PHE A 69 -0.58 5.73 -6.44
CA PHE A 69 0.36 4.75 -5.86
C PHE A 69 1.72 5.38 -5.45
N PRO A 70 2.46 6.08 -6.34
CA PRO A 70 3.67 6.80 -5.96
C PRO A 70 3.44 7.81 -4.83
N VAL A 71 2.34 8.57 -4.89
CA VAL A 71 1.99 9.54 -3.84
C VAL A 71 1.84 8.85 -2.50
N ILE A 72 1.09 7.75 -2.43
CA ILE A 72 0.88 7.00 -1.19
C ILE A 72 2.18 6.40 -0.68
N TRP A 73 3.06 5.88 -1.54
CA TRP A 73 4.36 5.36 -1.10
C TRP A 73 5.21 6.43 -0.45
N VAL A 74 5.30 7.62 -1.07
CA VAL A 74 6.05 8.75 -0.53
C VAL A 74 5.44 9.27 0.77
N GLU A 75 4.11 9.39 0.84
CA GLU A 75 3.43 9.80 2.05
C GLU A 75 3.60 8.78 3.18
N THR A 76 3.56 7.48 2.86
CA THR A 76 3.84 6.43 3.84
C THR A 76 5.26 6.57 4.39
N LEU A 77 6.27 6.70 3.53
CA LEU A 77 7.67 6.95 3.96
C LEU A 77 7.77 8.16 4.90
N ARG A 78 7.12 9.27 4.55
CA ARG A 78 7.14 10.50 5.35
C ARG A 78 6.47 10.33 6.71
N SER A 79 5.39 9.54 6.80
CA SER A 79 4.72 9.20 8.07
C SER A 79 5.60 8.35 9.00
N PHE A 80 6.53 7.58 8.45
CA PHE A 80 7.54 6.82 9.22
C PHE A 80 8.89 7.56 9.35
N GLY A 81 8.92 8.88 9.11
CA GLY A 81 10.11 9.71 9.31
C GLY A 81 11.16 9.67 8.19
N LYS A 82 10.93 8.92 7.11
CA LYS A 82 11.80 8.86 5.92
C LYS A 82 11.48 10.04 5.00
N ARG A 83 12.28 11.11 5.06
CA ARG A 83 12.03 12.39 4.37
C ARG A 83 13.10 12.77 3.34
N SER A 84 14.15 11.97 3.16
CA SER A 84 15.21 12.34 2.23
C SER A 84 14.76 12.18 0.77
N SER A 85 15.38 12.94 -0.12
CA SER A 85 15.15 12.79 -1.57
C SER A 85 15.53 11.40 -2.05
N LEU A 86 16.52 10.77 -1.40
CA LEU A 86 16.94 9.40 -1.68
C LEU A 86 15.84 8.41 -1.27
N ASP A 87 15.22 8.56 -0.09
CA ASP A 87 14.09 7.72 0.34
C ASP A 87 12.92 7.81 -0.65
N THR A 88 12.63 9.03 -1.12
CA THR A 88 11.56 9.29 -2.09
C THR A 88 11.87 8.61 -3.43
N PHE A 89 13.10 8.78 -3.92
CA PHE A 89 13.56 8.16 -5.18
C PHE A 89 13.52 6.63 -5.08
N LEU A 90 14.04 6.06 -4.00
CA LEU A 90 13.99 4.62 -3.76
C LEU A 90 12.55 4.12 -3.65
N GLY A 91 11.68 4.83 -2.92
CA GLY A 91 10.26 4.49 -2.80
C GLY A 91 9.55 4.38 -4.15
N ILE A 92 9.85 5.28 -5.09
CA ILE A 92 9.23 5.30 -6.42
C ILE A 92 9.86 4.25 -7.35
N VAL A 93 11.20 4.22 -7.45
CA VAL A 93 11.91 3.31 -8.38
C VAL A 93 11.76 1.85 -7.99
N THR A 94 11.69 1.57 -6.69
CA THR A 94 11.42 0.21 -6.20
C THR A 94 9.93 -0.14 -6.20
N LEU A 95 9.07 0.69 -6.79
CA LEU A 95 7.62 0.45 -6.85
C LEU A 95 7.01 0.14 -5.47
N GLY A 96 7.46 0.85 -4.43
CA GLY A 96 7.01 0.68 -3.06
C GLY A 96 7.71 -0.43 -2.26
N PHE A 97 8.59 -1.24 -2.86
CA PHE A 97 9.34 -2.29 -2.11
C PHE A 97 10.29 -1.70 -1.05
N TYR A 98 10.71 -0.44 -1.18
CA TYR A 98 11.50 0.24 -0.15
C TYR A 98 10.75 0.39 1.18
N LEU A 99 9.42 0.38 1.19
CA LEU A 99 8.60 0.44 2.42
C LEU A 99 8.77 -0.77 3.35
N TYR A 100 9.39 -1.86 2.87
CA TYR A 100 9.67 -3.05 3.66
C TYR A 100 10.88 -2.89 4.58
N TYR A 101 11.73 -1.89 4.32
CA TYR A 101 12.98 -1.59 5.03
C TYR A 101 12.77 -0.52 6.10
#